data_AF-A0A7J3QBA9-F1
#
_entry.id   AF-A0A7J3QBA9-F1
#
_cell.length_a   1.000
_cell.length_b   1.000
_cell.length_c   1.000
_cell.angle_alpha   90.00
_cell.angle_beta   90.00
_cell.angle_gamma   90.00
#
_symmetry.space_group_name_H-M   'P 1'
#
loop_
_entity.id
_entity.type
_entity.pdbx_description
1 polymer ?
#
loop_
_entity_poly.entity_id
_entity_poly.type
_entity_poly.pdbx_seq_one_letter_code
_entity_poly.pdbx_strand_id
1 'polypeptide(L)'
;MSCDHRGEAGRLSRLLESEGLGKLRVESYGSYHIVVVELCEDFYLFVSISCSNGDYLYEFALGDENFVFGLNEVECLDRAVATVKKVATWTVPR
;
A
#
# COMPACT_ATOMS: atom_id res chain seq x y z
N MET A 1 15.89 -7.17 -16.52
CA MET A 1 15.63 -5.72 -16.43
C MET A 1 15.42 -5.41 -14.95
N SER A 2 16.08 -4.38 -14.39
CA SER A 2 15.82 -3.98 -13.00
C SER A 2 14.71 -2.95 -12.97
N CYS A 3 13.70 -3.17 -12.14
CA CYS A 3 12.69 -2.16 -11.87
C CYS A 3 13.24 -1.03 -10.97
N ASP A 4 12.72 0.18 -11.11
CA ASP A 4 12.97 1.28 -10.17
C ASP A 4 11.98 1.22 -9.01
N HIS A 5 12.24 0.33 -8.05
CA HIS A 5 11.36 0.12 -6.90
C HIS A 5 11.12 1.39 -6.07
N ARG A 6 12.16 2.23 -5.95
CA ARG A 6 12.09 3.49 -5.22
C ARG A 6 11.21 4.49 -5.97
N GLY A 7 11.39 4.61 -7.29
CA GLY A 7 10.56 5.45 -8.15
C GLY A 7 9.11 5.02 -8.12
N GLU A 8 8.83 3.72 -8.15
CA GLU A 8 7.47 3.18 -8.11
C GLU A 8 6.80 3.41 -6.74
N ALA A 9 7.49 3.12 -5.63
CA ALA A 9 6.96 3.44 -4.30
C ALA A 9 6.68 4.93 -4.13
N GLY A 10 7.57 5.79 -4.65
CA GLY A 10 7.36 7.24 -4.65
C GLY A 10 6.22 7.71 -5.56
N ARG A 11 5.97 7.01 -6.67
CA ARG A 11 4.80 7.26 -7.53
C ARG A 11 3.52 6.90 -6.80
N LEU A 12 3.43 5.69 -6.24
CA LEU A 12 2.26 5.21 -5.53
C LEU A 12 1.93 6.08 -4.31
N SER A 13 2.94 6.43 -3.50
CA SER A 13 2.75 7.30 -2.33
C SER A 13 2.12 8.64 -2.70
N ARG A 14 2.54 9.27 -3.81
CA ARG A 14 1.99 10.55 -4.28
C ARG A 14 0.55 10.43 -4.77
N LEU A 15 0.21 9.32 -5.45
CA LEU A 15 -1.17 9.06 -5.87
C LEU A 15 -2.08 8.89 -4.66
N LEU A 16 -1.67 8.08 -3.69
CA LEU A 16 -2.44 7.87 -2.45
C LEU A 16 -2.60 9.16 -1.63
N GLU A 17 -1.57 9.99 -1.58
CA GLU A 17 -1.59 11.29 -0.90
C GLU A 17 -2.58 12.25 -1.55
N SER A 18 -2.61 12.30 -2.89
CA SER A 18 -3.55 13.14 -3.64
C SER A 18 -5.02 12.80 -3.43
N GLU A 19 -5.30 11.55 -3.04
CA GLU A 19 -6.65 11.06 -2.74
C GLU A 19 -7.07 11.28 -1.27
N GLY A 20 -6.18 11.80 -0.42
CA GLY A 20 -6.46 12.11 0.98
C GLY A 20 -6.82 10.89 1.83
N LEU A 21 -6.25 9.72 1.53
CA LEU A 21 -6.71 8.44 2.10
C LEU A 21 -6.19 8.15 3.52
N GLY A 22 -5.19 8.88 4.01
CA GLY A 22 -4.61 8.67 5.33
C GLY A 22 -3.21 9.29 5.46
N LYS A 23 -2.54 9.07 6.60
CA LYS A 23 -1.12 9.40 6.73
C LYS A 23 -0.30 8.34 6.01
N LEU A 24 0.75 8.77 5.30
CA LEU A 24 1.54 7.92 4.43
C LEU A 24 2.99 7.92 4.86
N ARG A 25 3.63 6.76 4.83
CA ARG A 25 5.09 6.65 4.88
C ARG A 25 5.57 5.55 3.95
N VAL A 26 6.81 5.68 3.48
CA VAL A 26 7.45 4.69 2.63
C VAL A 26 8.61 4.08 3.40
N GLU A 27 8.60 2.77 3.55
CA GLU A 27 9.65 1.99 4.17
C GLU A 27 10.41 1.20 3.09
N SER A 28 11.72 1.03 3.27
CA SER A 28 12.59 0.35 2.32
C SER A 28 13.34 -0.76 3.03
N TYR A 29 13.28 -1.96 2.47
CA TYR A 29 13.90 -3.15 3.04
C TYR A 29 14.61 -3.91 1.92
N GLY A 30 15.91 -3.69 1.77
CA GLY A 30 16.69 -4.34 0.72
C GLY A 30 16.10 -4.11 -0.68
N SER A 31 15.54 -5.16 -1.29
CA SER A 31 14.97 -5.15 -2.64
C SER A 31 13.44 -4.93 -2.68
N TYR A 32 12.78 -4.74 -1.54
CA TYR A 32 11.36 -4.47 -1.47
C TYR A 32 11.07 -3.12 -0.79
N HIS A 33 10.02 -2.46 -1.26
CA HIS A 33 9.55 -1.20 -0.71
C HIS A 33 8.10 -1.38 -0.25
N ILE A 34 7.77 -0.80 0.89
CA ILE A 34 6.45 -0.88 1.48
C ILE A 34 5.90 0.54 1.59
N VAL A 35 4.75 0.79 0.98
CA VAL A 35 3.97 2.00 1.24
C VAL A 35 2.98 1.67 2.36
N VAL A 36 3.11 2.37 3.48
CA VAL A 36 2.26 2.20 4.67
C VAL A 36 1.26 3.34 4.69
N VAL A 37 -0.03 2.99 4.75
CA VAL A 37 -1.16 3.92 4.83
C VAL A 37 -1.83 3.75 6.19
N GLU A 38 -1.72 4.74 7.06
CA GLU A 38 -2.48 4.81 8.31
C GLU A 38 -3.91 5.25 7.98
N LEU A 39 -4.85 4.31 8.05
CA LEU A 39 -6.25 4.56 7.73
C LEU A 39 -7.00 5.02 8.98
N CYS A 40 -6.75 4.41 10.13
CA CYS A 40 -7.28 4.81 11.43
C CYS A 40 -6.17 4.73 12.49
N GLU A 41 -6.48 5.14 13.73
CA GLU A 41 -5.57 4.92 14.86
C GLU A 41 -5.25 3.42 14.97
N ASP A 42 -3.95 3.11 14.93
CA ASP A 42 -3.39 1.75 14.99
C ASP A 42 -3.87 0.76 13.90
N PHE A 43 -4.46 1.26 12.79
CA PHE A 43 -4.89 0.42 11.68
C PHE A 43 -4.27 0.86 10.35
N TYR A 44 -3.50 -0.03 9.75
CA TYR A 44 -2.64 0.24 8.62
C TYR A 44 -2.96 -0.67 7.43
N LEU A 45 -2.83 -0.11 6.23
CA LEU A 45 -2.69 -0.86 4.98
C LEU A 45 -1.24 -0.80 4.55
N PHE A 46 -0.63 -1.98 4.40
CA PHE A 46 0.71 -2.15 3.90
C PHE A 46 0.63 -2.57 2.43
N VAL A 47 1.28 -1.81 1.54
CA VAL A 47 1.41 -2.15 0.13
C VAL A 47 2.86 -2.49 -0.16
N SER A 48 3.14 -3.78 -0.29
CA SER A 48 4.45 -4.29 -0.71
C SER A 48 4.57 -4.18 -2.22
N ILE A 49 5.67 -3.58 -2.69
CA ILE A 49 5.99 -3.42 -4.11
C ILE A 49 7.24 -4.22 -4.39
N SER A 50 7.08 -5.29 -5.17
CA SER A 50 8.17 -6.12 -5.67
C SER A 50 8.22 -6.08 -7.20
N CYS A 51 9.30 -6.60 -7.79
CA CYS A 51 9.46 -6.67 -9.24
C CYS A 51 9.78 -8.11 -9.63
N SER A 52 9.06 -8.61 -10.63
CA SER A 52 9.30 -9.93 -11.21
C SER A 52 9.26 -9.81 -12.73
N ASN A 53 10.33 -10.23 -13.40
CA ASN A 53 10.45 -10.21 -14.86
C ASN A 53 10.23 -8.84 -15.54
N GLY A 54 10.44 -7.73 -14.81
CA GLY A 54 10.26 -6.37 -15.33
C GLY A 54 8.88 -5.77 -15.04
N ASP A 55 7.97 -6.56 -14.47
CA ASP A 55 6.65 -6.12 -14.01
C ASP A 55 6.65 -5.88 -12.50
N TYR A 56 5.90 -4.86 -12.06
CA TYR A 56 5.67 -4.61 -10.65
C TYR A 56 4.55 -5.51 -10.11
N LEU A 57 4.82 -6.17 -9.00
CA LEU A 57 3.84 -6.93 -8.23
C LEU A 57 3.48 -6.12 -6.96
N TYR A 58 2.18 -6.03 -6.69
CA TYR A 58 1.62 -5.31 -5.54
C TYR A 58 0.93 -6.32 -4.64
N GLU A 59 1.38 -6.41 -3.39
CA GLU A 59 0.80 -7.27 -2.37
C GLU A 59 0.32 -6.43 -1.20
N PHE A 60 -0.77 -6.84 -0.57
CA PHE A 60 -1.45 -6.06 0.46
C PHE A 60 -1.52 -6.83 1.77
N ALA A 61 -1.21 -6.16 2.88
CA ALA A 61 -1.46 -6.65 4.22
C ALA A 61 -2.22 -5.57 5.03
N LEU A 62 -3.03 -5.99 5.99
CA LEU A 62 -3.94 -5.13 6.75
C LEU A 62 -3.89 -5.47 8.23
N GLY A 63 -4.01 -4.44 9.06
CA GLY A 63 -4.14 -4.58 10.51
C GLY A 63 -3.24 -3.62 11.26
N ASP A 64 -2.97 -3.96 12.51
CA ASP A 64 -2.00 -3.31 13.39
C ASP A 64 -0.55 -3.75 13.04
N GLU A 65 0.39 -3.52 13.97
CA GLU A 65 1.77 -3.99 13.86
C GLU A 65 1.93 -5.52 13.73
N ASN A 66 0.88 -6.29 14.10
CA ASN A 66 0.85 -7.75 14.07
C ASN A 66 0.00 -8.31 12.92
N PHE A 67 -0.49 -7.46 12.00
CA PHE A 67 -1.40 -7.84 10.91
C PHE A 67 -2.71 -8.48 11.40
N VAL A 68 -3.16 -8.07 12.57
CA VAL A 68 -4.47 -8.43 13.13
C VAL A 68 -5.29 -7.16 13.35
N PHE A 69 -6.60 -7.31 13.37
CA PHE A 69 -7.50 -6.21 13.67
C PHE A 69 -8.66 -6.66 14.54
N GLY A 70 -9.08 -5.78 15.43
CA GLY A 70 -10.20 -5.97 16.33
C GLY A 70 -11.54 -5.59 15.69
N LEU A 71 -12.64 -5.96 16.37
CA LEU A 71 -13.99 -5.59 15.92
C LEU A 71 -14.21 -4.07 15.88
N ASN A 72 -13.52 -3.33 16.74
CA ASN A 72 -13.49 -1.86 16.78
C ASN A 72 -12.90 -1.23 15.51
N GLU A 73 -12.10 -1.97 14.74
CA GLU A 73 -11.44 -1.45 13.53
C GLU A 73 -12.15 -1.87 12.24
N VAL A 74 -13.29 -2.58 12.34
CA VAL A 74 -14.03 -3.08 11.17
C VAL A 74 -14.47 -1.93 10.25
N GLU A 75 -14.80 -0.77 10.79
CA GLU A 75 -15.15 0.42 10.00
C GLU A 75 -13.99 0.92 9.12
N CYS A 76 -12.74 0.62 9.51
CA CYS A 76 -11.54 0.98 8.77
C CYS A 76 -11.29 0.05 7.57
N LEU A 77 -11.89 -1.15 7.56
CA LEU A 77 -11.77 -2.10 6.44
C LEU A 77 -12.38 -1.55 5.16
N ASP A 78 -13.47 -0.78 5.23
CA ASP A 78 -14.07 -0.19 4.03
C ASP A 78 -13.11 0.78 3.34
N ARG A 79 -12.36 1.56 4.12
CA ARG A 79 -11.32 2.47 3.62
C ARG A 79 -10.13 1.70 3.04
N ALA A 80 -9.74 0.59 3.68
CA ALA A 80 -8.71 -0.30 3.15
C ALA A 80 -9.12 -0.88 1.80
N VAL A 81 -10.31 -1.46 1.69
CA VAL A 81 -10.83 -2.04 0.45
C VAL A 81 -10.96 -0.98 -0.64
N ALA A 82 -11.44 0.21 -0.31
CA ALA A 82 -11.50 1.33 -1.25
C ALA A 82 -10.11 1.71 -1.78
N THR A 83 -9.10 1.72 -0.91
CA THR A 83 -7.72 2.02 -1.27
C THR A 83 -7.14 0.95 -2.19
N VAL A 84 -7.29 -0.34 -1.84
CA VAL A 84 -6.85 -1.47 -2.68
C VAL A 84 -7.48 -1.40 -4.08
N LYS A 85 -8.78 -1.11 -4.15
CA LYS A 85 -9.49 -0.95 -5.43
C LYS A 85 -8.89 0.19 -6.27
N LYS A 86 -8.56 1.33 -5.66
CA LYS A 86 -7.88 2.44 -6.38
C LYS A 86 -6.51 2.02 -6.90
N VAL A 87 -5.68 1.40 -6.07
CA VAL A 87 -4.36 0.92 -6.49
C VAL A 87 -4.49 -0.01 -7.70
N ALA A 88 -5.40 -0.98 -7.64
CA ALA A 88 -5.65 -1.89 -8.76
C ALA A 88 -6.00 -1.17 -10.07
N THR A 89 -6.73 -0.05 -10.02
CA THR A 89 -7.05 0.73 -11.22
C THR A 89 -5.84 1.44 -11.83
N TRP A 90 -4.80 1.71 -11.05
CA TRP A 90 -3.58 2.41 -11.52
C TRP A 90 -2.48 1.45 -11.95
N THR A 91 -2.47 0.22 -11.42
CA THR A 91 -1.31 -0.69 -11.54
C THR A 91 -1.56 -1.90 -12.41
N VAL A 92 -2.82 -2.28 -12.67
CA VAL A 92 -3.15 -3.39 -13.55
C VAL A 92 -3.46 -2.84 -14.96
N PRO A 93 -2.67 -3.18 -16.00
CA PRO A 93 -3.01 -2.84 -17.38
C PRO A 93 -4.35 -3.48 -17.76
N ARG A 94 -5.24 -2.72 -18.42
CA ARG A 94 -6.47 -3.26 -19.02
C ARG A 94 -6.20 -3.95 -20.34
#